data_AF-A0AAD6CNG0-F1
#
_entry.id   AF-A0AAD6CNG0-F1
#
_cell.length_a   1.000
_cell.length_b   1.000
_cell.length_c   1.000
_cell.angle_alpha   90.00
_cell.angle_beta   90.00
_cell.angle_gamma   90.00
#
_symmetry.space_group_name_H-M   'P 1'
#
loop_
_entity.id
_entity.type
_entity.pdbx_description
1 polymer ?
#
loop_
_entity_poly.entity_id
_entity_poly.type
_entity_poly.pdbx_seq_one_letter_code
_entity_poly.pdbx_strand_id
1 'polypeptide(L)'
;MSAFNTFQQSGEQCTAWLRFTIERFDVYGQWEGVSGPGVVIIESVVRTENSDLPYSSQLTKAVYQHEFELKTLKFVFMYNVVNEETLRFVREFIYNEETYKDLDHIQEAPRKSFEKDTPQYHQLLGTRMGTRHIGRVVTWFQSYRLQLRFDID
;
A
#
# COMPACT_ATOMS: atom_id res chain seq x y z
N MET A 1 -9.45 16.26 -18.28
CA MET A 1 -8.05 16.22 -18.75
C MET A 1 -7.19 16.12 -17.51
N SER A 2 -6.68 14.92 -17.21
CA SER A 2 -5.78 14.70 -16.07
C SER A 2 -4.36 15.03 -16.51
N ALA A 3 -3.68 15.94 -15.82
CA ALA A 3 -2.31 16.34 -16.14
C ALA A 3 -1.31 15.34 -15.52
N PHE A 4 -0.41 14.80 -16.34
CA PHE A 4 0.74 14.01 -15.90
C PHE A 4 1.90 14.97 -15.62
N ASN A 5 2.29 15.14 -14.35
CA ASN A 5 3.52 15.86 -14.02
C ASN A 5 4.59 14.84 -13.63
N THR A 6 5.49 14.51 -14.55
CA THR A 6 6.67 13.70 -14.30
C THR A 6 7.81 14.59 -13.82
N PHE A 7 8.21 14.48 -12.56
CA PHE A 7 9.45 15.07 -12.07
C PHE A 7 10.54 14.00 -12.02
N GLN A 8 11.52 14.09 -12.92
CA GLN A 8 12.74 13.27 -12.92
C GLN A 8 13.81 13.96 -12.06
N GLN A 9 14.15 13.38 -10.91
CA GLN A 9 15.37 13.75 -10.17
C GLN A 9 16.46 12.73 -10.47
N SER A 10 17.63 13.23 -10.89
CA SER A 10 18.77 12.45 -11.34
C SER A 10 19.59 11.88 -10.17
N GLY A 11 19.89 10.59 -10.22
CA GLY A 11 20.91 9.91 -9.41
C GLY A 11 20.37 8.70 -8.67
N GLU A 12 20.57 7.51 -9.24
CA GLU A 12 20.13 6.19 -8.76
C GLU A 12 18.59 6.02 -8.70
N GLN A 13 18.03 5.57 -9.83
CA GLN A 13 16.68 5.92 -10.26
C GLN A 13 15.54 5.20 -9.51
N CYS A 14 14.98 5.86 -8.49
CA CYS A 14 13.52 5.98 -8.41
C CYS A 14 13.08 6.80 -9.63
N THR A 15 12.39 6.16 -10.57
CA THR A 15 12.32 6.63 -11.97
C THR A 15 11.20 7.64 -12.19
N ALA A 16 10.12 7.59 -11.41
CA ALA A 16 9.04 8.56 -11.51
C ALA A 16 8.25 8.68 -10.22
N TRP A 17 8.25 9.89 -9.63
CA TRP A 17 7.21 10.30 -8.69
C TRP A 17 5.94 10.60 -9.47
N LEU A 18 4.86 9.90 -9.14
CA LEU A 18 3.59 10.00 -9.84
C LEU A 18 2.48 10.26 -8.83
N ARG A 19 1.74 11.35 -9.08
CA ARG A 19 0.49 11.66 -8.40
C ARG A 19 -0.63 11.66 -9.43
N PHE A 20 -1.64 10.84 -9.20
CA PHE A 20 -2.88 10.81 -9.95
C PHE A 20 -4.04 11.21 -9.05
N THR A 21 -4.70 12.29 -9.42
CA THR A 21 -5.95 12.70 -8.80
C THR A 21 -7.06 12.56 -9.83
N ILE A 22 -8.11 11.83 -9.47
CA ILE A 22 -9.33 11.71 -10.26
C ILE A 22 -10.47 12.30 -9.42
N GLU A 23 -11.00 13.41 -9.90
CA GLU A 23 -12.13 14.11 -9.30
C GLU A 23 -13.28 14.16 -10.31
N ARG A 24 -14.44 13.63 -9.92
CA ARG A 24 -15.68 13.69 -10.71
C ARG A 24 -16.87 13.86 -9.77
N PHE A 25 -17.49 15.05 -9.80
CA PHE A 25 -18.65 15.38 -8.95
C PHE A 25 -18.41 14.97 -7.48
N ASP A 26 -19.13 13.96 -6.99
CA ASP A 26 -19.06 13.43 -5.61
C ASP A 26 -18.06 12.28 -5.44
N VAL A 27 -17.28 11.97 -6.47
CA VAL A 27 -16.32 10.87 -6.50
C VAL A 27 -14.90 11.44 -6.47
N TYR A 28 -14.23 11.22 -5.35
CA TYR A 28 -12.82 11.53 -5.16
C TYR A 28 -11.99 10.25 -5.11
N GLY A 29 -10.91 10.22 -5.89
CA GLY A 29 -9.86 9.23 -5.77
C GLY A 29 -8.49 9.84 -6.01
N GLN A 30 -7.56 9.51 -5.12
CA GLN A 30 -6.17 9.93 -5.22
C GLN A 30 -5.29 8.70 -5.11
N TRP A 31 -4.25 8.67 -5.94
CA TRP A 31 -3.13 7.75 -5.81
C TRP A 31 -1.85 8.57 -5.91
N GLU A 32 -0.93 8.35 -4.99
CA GLU A 32 0.37 9.00 -4.98
C GLU A 32 1.43 7.99 -4.57
N GLY A 33 2.53 8.00 -5.31
CA GLY A 33 3.62 7.10 -5.07
C GLY A 33 4.74 7.23 -6.08
N VAL A 34 5.68 6.30 -5.97
CA VAL A 34 6.85 6.20 -6.84
C VAL A 34 7.04 4.75 -7.27
N SER A 35 7.45 4.56 -8.51
CA SER A 35 7.89 3.26 -9.04
C SER A 35 9.39 3.25 -9.31
N GLY A 36 9.97 2.06 -9.20
CA GLY A 36 11.33 1.77 -9.62
C GLY A 36 11.48 0.30 -10.00
N PRO A 37 12.64 -0.12 -10.51
CA PRO A 37 12.88 -1.51 -10.86
C PRO A 37 12.55 -2.46 -9.70
N GLY A 38 11.60 -3.37 -9.92
CA GLY A 38 11.10 -4.32 -8.92
C GLY A 38 10.26 -3.77 -7.75
N VAL A 39 9.94 -2.48 -7.69
CA VAL A 39 9.28 -1.89 -6.51
C VAL A 39 8.25 -0.81 -6.85
N VAL A 40 7.18 -0.74 -6.06
CA VAL A 40 6.30 0.43 -5.96
C VAL A 40 6.20 0.85 -4.50
N ILE A 41 6.27 2.15 -4.24
CA ILE A 41 5.98 2.75 -2.94
C ILE A 41 4.75 3.64 -3.11
N ILE A 42 3.67 3.30 -2.42
CA ILE A 42 2.42 4.06 -2.40
C ILE A 42 2.44 4.90 -1.13
N GLU A 43 2.36 6.23 -1.26
CA GLU A 43 2.39 7.15 -0.13
C GLU A 43 1.01 7.58 0.34
N SER A 44 0.09 7.69 -0.61
CA SER A 44 -1.29 8.05 -0.33
C SER A 44 -2.21 7.37 -1.33
N VAL A 45 -3.27 6.75 -0.81
CA VAL A 45 -4.36 6.29 -1.64
C VAL A 45 -5.67 6.57 -0.95
N VAL A 46 -6.54 7.29 -1.65
CA VAL A 46 -7.86 7.66 -1.17
C VAL A 46 -8.85 7.25 -2.24
N ARG A 47 -9.96 6.64 -1.83
CA ARG A 47 -11.08 6.33 -2.70
C ARG A 47 -12.34 6.49 -1.88
N THR A 48 -13.25 7.32 -2.39
CA THR A 48 -14.58 7.52 -1.81
C THR A 48 -15.38 6.22 -1.80
N GLU A 49 -16.22 6.04 -0.79
CA GLU A 49 -17.16 4.93 -0.74
C GLU A 49 -18.11 4.99 -1.94
N ASN A 50 -18.49 3.82 -2.49
CA ASN A 50 -19.34 3.70 -3.68
C ASN A 50 -18.79 4.35 -4.98
N SER A 51 -17.50 4.66 -5.01
CA SER A 51 -16.80 5.16 -6.20
C SER A 51 -16.73 4.12 -7.32
N ASP A 52 -16.96 4.54 -8.56
CA ASP A 52 -16.67 3.76 -9.78
C ASP A 52 -15.20 3.84 -10.22
N LEU A 53 -14.35 4.54 -9.44
CA LEU A 53 -12.92 4.66 -9.74
C LEU A 53 -12.19 3.32 -9.57
N PRO A 54 -11.13 3.10 -10.37
CA PRO A 54 -10.31 1.91 -10.25
C PRO A 54 -9.79 1.67 -8.83
N TYR A 55 -9.67 0.42 -8.44
CA TYR A 55 -9.03 0.05 -7.18
C TYR A 55 -7.57 0.48 -7.16
N SER A 56 -7.04 0.75 -5.96
CA SER A 56 -5.64 1.09 -5.74
C SER A 56 -4.68 0.11 -6.42
N SER A 57 -4.98 -1.19 -6.37
CA SER A 57 -4.22 -2.25 -7.03
C SER A 57 -4.19 -2.12 -8.56
N GLN A 58 -5.29 -1.67 -9.17
CA GLN A 58 -5.37 -1.46 -10.62
C GLN A 58 -4.56 -0.23 -11.03
N LEU A 59 -4.63 0.86 -10.26
CA LEU A 59 -3.81 2.06 -10.47
C LEU A 59 -2.33 1.74 -10.31
N THR A 60 -1.94 1.11 -9.20
CA THR A 60 -0.56 0.65 -8.95
C THR A 60 -0.02 -0.22 -10.08
N LYS A 61 -0.83 -1.16 -10.57
CA LYS A 61 -0.46 -2.01 -11.71
C LYS A 61 -0.24 -1.19 -12.97
N ALA A 62 -1.15 -0.27 -13.30
CA ALA A 62 -1.03 0.59 -14.48
C ALA A 62 0.22 1.49 -14.41
N VAL A 63 0.48 2.07 -13.23
CA VAL A 63 1.67 2.89 -12.97
C VAL A 63 2.94 2.09 -13.20
N TYR A 64 3.04 0.90 -12.62
CA TYR A 64 4.22 0.08 -12.78
C TYR A 64 4.43 -0.37 -14.23
N GLN A 65 3.35 -0.81 -14.88
CA GLN A 65 3.38 -1.29 -16.27
C GLN A 65 3.69 -0.22 -17.30
N HIS A 66 3.55 1.06 -16.95
CA HIS A 66 3.93 2.16 -17.83
C HIS A 66 5.45 2.18 -18.10
N GLU A 67 6.25 1.77 -17.12
CA GLU A 67 7.72 1.88 -17.17
C GLU A 67 8.43 0.52 -17.10
N PHE A 68 7.79 -0.49 -16.52
CA PHE A 68 8.41 -1.79 -16.22
C PHE A 68 7.53 -2.96 -16.62
N GLU A 69 8.14 -4.09 -16.97
CA GLU A 69 7.40 -5.33 -17.14
C GLU A 69 6.85 -5.82 -15.79
N LEU A 70 5.54 -6.07 -15.71
CA LEU A 70 4.88 -6.44 -14.44
C LEU A 70 5.52 -7.64 -13.74
N LYS A 71 6.03 -8.63 -14.50
CA LYS A 71 6.71 -9.82 -13.96
C LYS A 71 7.98 -9.50 -13.16
N THR A 72 8.49 -8.28 -13.27
CA THR A 72 9.68 -7.83 -12.55
C THR A 72 9.34 -7.22 -11.20
N LEU A 73 8.06 -6.89 -10.93
CA LEU A 73 7.59 -6.36 -9.66
C LEU A 73 7.78 -7.39 -8.56
N LYS A 74 8.51 -7.02 -7.50
CA LYS A 74 8.77 -7.86 -6.33
C LYS A 74 8.15 -7.33 -5.05
N PHE A 75 8.05 -6.01 -4.92
CA PHE A 75 7.61 -5.37 -3.69
C PHE A 75 6.62 -4.24 -3.94
N VAL A 76 5.54 -4.20 -3.19
CA VAL A 76 4.66 -3.04 -3.07
C VAL A 76 4.67 -2.59 -1.63
N PHE A 77 5.09 -1.36 -1.38
CA PHE A 77 5.04 -0.72 -0.07
C PHE A 77 3.81 0.18 -0.01
N MET A 78 3.08 0.12 1.09
CA MET A 78 2.07 1.11 1.45
C MET A 78 2.56 1.86 2.66
N TYR A 79 2.85 3.14 2.44
CA TYR A 79 3.29 4.04 3.47
C TYR A 79 2.10 4.71 4.15
N ASN A 80 2.17 4.91 5.46
CA ASN A 80 1.19 5.68 6.23
C ASN A 80 -0.26 5.19 6.02
N VAL A 81 -0.53 3.94 6.34
CA VAL A 81 -1.89 3.39 6.25
C VAL A 81 -2.78 4.06 7.30
N VAL A 82 -3.70 4.91 6.83
CA VAL A 82 -4.65 5.65 7.69
C VAL A 82 -6.06 5.07 7.69
N ASN A 83 -6.32 3.99 6.94
CA ASN A 83 -7.63 3.35 6.92
C ASN A 83 -7.95 2.79 8.31
N GLU A 84 -8.99 3.34 8.95
CA GLU A 84 -9.33 3.04 10.34
C GLU A 84 -9.66 1.57 10.57
N GLU A 85 -10.31 0.90 9.61
CA GLU A 85 -10.63 -0.53 9.71
C GLU A 85 -9.35 -1.38 9.71
N THR A 86 -8.43 -1.10 8.79
CA THR A 86 -7.13 -1.78 8.70
C THR A 86 -6.28 -1.50 9.94
N LEU A 87 -6.24 -0.24 10.39
CA LEU A 87 -5.56 0.14 11.62
C LEU A 87 -6.14 -0.62 12.81
N ARG A 88 -7.47 -0.57 13.00
CA ARG A 88 -8.15 -1.27 14.08
C ARG A 88 -7.88 -2.77 14.05
N PHE A 89 -7.96 -3.40 12.89
CA PHE A 89 -7.66 -4.82 12.73
C PHE A 89 -6.21 -5.14 13.14
N VAL A 90 -5.24 -4.37 12.63
CA VAL A 90 -3.82 -4.57 12.94
C VAL A 90 -3.55 -4.34 14.43
N ARG A 91 -4.21 -3.35 15.04
CA ARG A 91 -4.14 -3.04 16.47
C ARG A 91 -4.70 -4.18 17.33
N GLU A 92 -5.92 -4.63 17.04
CA GLU A 92 -6.64 -5.61 17.88
C GLU A 92 -6.14 -7.05 17.70
N PHE A 93 -5.64 -7.42 16.51
CA PHE A 93 -5.37 -8.83 16.16
C PHE A 93 -3.91 -9.15 15.85
N ILE A 94 -3.12 -8.17 15.40
CA ILE A 94 -1.71 -8.39 15.03
C ILE A 94 -0.75 -7.90 16.13
N TYR A 95 -0.97 -6.69 16.64
CA TYR A 95 -0.18 -6.07 17.70
C TYR A 95 -0.95 -6.02 19.02
N ASN A 96 -1.49 -7.16 19.44
CA ASN A 96 -2.39 -7.28 20.60
C ASN A 96 -1.69 -7.48 21.95
N GLU A 97 -0.35 -7.43 21.97
CA GLU A 97 0.44 -7.60 23.20
C GLU A 97 0.23 -6.37 24.12
N GLU A 98 0.22 -6.56 25.44
CA GLU A 98 0.02 -5.49 26.43
C GLU A 98 0.95 -4.29 26.20
N THR A 99 2.21 -4.56 25.83
CA THR A 99 3.24 -3.58 25.47
C THR A 99 2.81 -2.63 24.35
N TYR A 100 1.87 -3.07 23.53
CA TYR A 100 1.37 -2.36 22.36
C TYR A 100 -0.10 -1.93 22.51
N LYS A 101 -0.68 -1.93 23.71
CA LYS A 101 -2.08 -1.47 23.86
C LYS A 101 -2.28 0.01 23.64
N ASP A 102 -1.24 0.81 23.87
CA ASP A 102 -1.25 2.25 23.63
C ASP A 102 -0.60 2.57 22.27
N LEU A 103 -1.23 2.08 21.18
CA LEU A 103 -0.71 2.18 19.80
C LEU A 103 -0.51 3.60 19.30
N ASP A 104 -1.19 4.58 19.90
CA ASP A 104 -0.98 5.99 19.58
C ASP A 104 0.38 6.49 20.11
N HIS A 105 1.05 5.71 20.97
CA HIS A 105 2.37 5.97 21.55
C HIS A 105 3.44 4.95 21.12
N ILE A 106 3.14 4.05 20.18
CA ILE A 106 4.15 3.13 19.66
C ILE A 106 4.95 3.80 18.55
N GLN A 107 6.13 4.28 18.94
CA GLN A 107 7.08 4.82 17.99
C GLN A 107 7.62 3.72 17.06
N GLU A 108 7.85 2.52 17.61
CA GLU A 108 8.39 1.35 16.92
C GLU A 108 7.79 0.05 17.49
N ALA A 109 7.33 -0.84 16.60
CA ALA A 109 6.91 -2.19 16.95
C ALA A 109 7.73 -3.22 16.16
N PRO A 110 7.94 -4.44 16.68
CA PRO A 110 8.58 -5.50 15.94
C PRO A 110 7.86 -5.73 14.60
N ARG A 111 8.66 -5.92 13.56
CA ARG A 111 8.16 -6.31 12.26
C ARG A 111 7.47 -7.66 12.36
N LYS A 112 6.23 -7.77 11.87
CA LYS A 112 5.51 -9.03 11.75
C LYS A 112 5.38 -9.41 10.27
N SER A 113 5.49 -10.70 9.97
CA SER A 113 5.41 -11.24 8.61
C SER A 113 4.43 -12.39 8.54
N PHE A 114 3.58 -12.37 7.52
CA PHE A 114 2.50 -13.31 7.29
C PHE A 114 2.69 -13.93 5.91
N GLU A 115 3.06 -15.20 5.89
CA GLU A 115 3.14 -15.96 4.64
C GLU A 115 1.74 -16.21 4.07
N LYS A 116 1.71 -16.44 2.75
CA LYS A 116 0.50 -16.76 2.00
C LYS A 116 -0.32 -17.87 2.67
N ASP A 117 -1.64 -17.73 2.56
CA ASP A 117 -2.64 -18.70 3.06
C ASP A 117 -2.67 -18.91 4.58
N THR A 118 -1.97 -18.09 5.37
CA THR A 118 -2.18 -18.03 6.81
C THR A 118 -3.51 -17.33 7.14
N PRO A 119 -4.19 -17.65 8.26
CA PRO A 119 -5.42 -16.96 8.66
C PRO A 119 -5.26 -15.44 8.75
N GLN A 120 -4.14 -14.97 9.32
CA GLN A 120 -3.81 -13.56 9.47
C GLN A 120 -3.58 -12.88 8.12
N TYR A 121 -2.97 -13.59 7.16
CA TYR A 121 -2.82 -13.12 5.78
C TYR A 121 -4.18 -12.88 5.13
N HIS A 122 -5.11 -13.82 5.25
CA HIS A 122 -6.44 -13.68 4.64
C HIS A 122 -7.28 -12.56 5.27
N GLN A 123 -7.13 -12.35 6.58
CA GLN A 123 -7.81 -11.28 7.28
C GLN A 123 -7.25 -9.90 6.91
N LEU A 124 -5.91 -9.76 6.85
CA LEU A 124 -5.25 -8.50 6.47
C LEU A 124 -5.56 -8.08 5.04
N LEU A 125 -5.81 -9.05 4.14
CA LEU A 125 -6.15 -8.79 2.75
C LEU A 125 -7.66 -8.73 2.48
N GLY A 126 -8.51 -8.73 3.52
CA GLY A 126 -9.95 -8.49 3.39
C GLY A 126 -10.71 -9.58 2.64
N THR A 127 -10.20 -10.81 2.60
CA THR A 127 -10.81 -12.00 1.98
C THR A 127 -11.03 -11.98 0.44
N ARG A 128 -10.22 -12.81 -0.23
CA ARG A 128 -10.51 -13.67 -1.42
C ARG A 128 -10.51 -13.14 -2.85
N MET A 129 -10.37 -11.86 -3.18
CA MET A 129 -10.26 -11.46 -4.60
C MET A 129 -9.18 -10.41 -4.84
N GLY A 130 -7.95 -10.87 -5.16
CA GLY A 130 -6.87 -10.01 -5.62
C GLY A 130 -5.44 -10.45 -5.24
N THR A 131 -5.29 -11.52 -4.45
CA THR A 131 -4.03 -11.82 -3.73
C THR A 131 -3.19 -12.95 -4.33
N ARG A 132 -3.57 -13.50 -5.49
CA ARG A 132 -2.93 -14.71 -6.05
C ARG A 132 -1.42 -14.59 -6.23
N HIS A 133 -0.92 -13.36 -6.40
CA HIS A 133 0.49 -13.05 -6.60
C HIS A 133 1.15 -12.45 -5.36
N ILE A 134 0.52 -12.45 -4.17
CA ILE A 134 1.17 -11.95 -2.95
C ILE A 134 1.62 -13.15 -2.13
N GLY A 135 2.93 -13.40 -2.09
CA GLY A 135 3.54 -14.48 -1.32
C GLY A 135 3.63 -14.19 0.17
N ARG A 136 3.78 -12.91 0.53
CA ARG A 136 3.94 -12.50 1.93
C ARG A 136 3.48 -11.07 2.17
N VAL A 137 2.91 -10.83 3.35
CA VAL A 137 2.63 -9.48 3.85
C VAL A 137 3.48 -9.21 5.08
N VAL A 138 4.05 -8.02 5.16
CA VAL A 138 4.88 -7.57 6.26
C VAL A 138 4.31 -6.29 6.82
N THR A 139 4.20 -6.21 8.14
CA THR A 139 3.71 -5.04 8.86
C THR A 139 4.76 -4.53 9.83
N TRP A 140 4.86 -3.21 9.99
CA TRP A 140 5.63 -2.58 11.06
C TRP A 140 5.08 -1.19 11.36
N PHE A 141 5.47 -0.64 12.51
CA PHE A 141 5.19 0.75 12.86
C PHE A 141 6.46 1.58 12.69
N GLN A 142 6.30 2.77 12.13
CA GLN A 142 7.35 3.78 12.07
C GLN A 142 6.71 5.13 12.34
N SER A 143 7.20 5.85 13.37
CA SER A 143 6.67 7.17 13.75
C SER A 143 5.15 7.15 13.94
N TYR A 144 4.65 6.17 14.70
CA TYR A 144 3.21 5.96 14.99
C TYR A 144 2.34 5.59 13.79
N ARG A 145 2.94 5.36 12.62
CA ARG A 145 2.23 5.03 11.38
C ARG A 145 2.44 3.58 11.02
N LEU A 146 1.33 2.89 10.73
CA LEU A 146 1.35 1.56 10.18
C LEU A 146 1.91 1.59 8.75
N GLN A 147 2.85 0.70 8.51
CA GLN A 147 3.48 0.46 7.23
C GLN A 147 3.20 -0.97 6.79
N LEU A 148 2.91 -1.17 5.49
CA LEU A 148 2.72 -2.49 4.91
C LEU A 148 3.68 -2.71 3.75
N ARG A 149 4.17 -3.94 3.60
CA ARG A 149 4.88 -4.40 2.40
C ARG A 149 4.29 -5.72 1.93
N PHE A 150 3.97 -5.78 0.65
CA PHE A 150 3.53 -6.97 -0.06
C PHE A 150 4.69 -7.49 -0.90
N ASP A 151 5.06 -8.75 -0.69
CA ASP A 151 6.04 -9.45 -1.50
C ASP A 151 5.28 -10.20 -2.60
N ILE A 152 5.69 -9.99 -3.85
CA ILE A 152 5.00 -10.48 -5.03
C ILE A 152 5.67 -11.76 -5.55
N ASP A 153 4.85 -12.78 -5.86
CA ASP A 153 5.21 -14.09 -6.44
C ASP A 153 5.37 -14.02 -7.97
#